data_AF-A0A842JKT8-F1
#
_entry.id   AF-A0A842JKT8-F1
#
_cell.length_a   1.000
_cell.length_b   1.000
_cell.length_c   1.000
_cell.angle_alpha   90.00
_cell.angle_beta   90.00
_cell.angle_gamma   90.00
#
_symmetry.space_group_name_H-M   'P 1'
#
loop_
_entity.id
_entity.type
_entity.pdbx_description
1 polymer ?
#
loop_
_entity_poly.entity_id
_entity_poly.type
_entity_poly.pdbx_seq_one_letter_code
_entity_poly.pdbx_strand_id
1 'polypeptide(L)'
;MAKDFSNPKKLGFMRLLQVFFAFNVIVTIALLVFLVKGNYELGFEDILDFVNLIFDGISFWLIWQRKRLARYFIIGFSLFNIVLGTAFNIATGVFNPADQLLACTSDIILLAYFLTSRRAKAVLTKPFNAEVKQQELSKDINYYQPKTWAFWRNLIIYFCVFSVVGHWMEAGYCTLIRFGLIPGIYDPNSQIWSDWLYPFLVYGFGAVACVLLLYPVKNFLEKHIGSRVVPLIISFVINALVCTLIELAMGLMLNQPGPDGKLPLWDYSDMFCNFMGQVCLQNAVAFGVVATLMTWVIYPALEGWLAKVPRDGMNIAFIAVVVGFCILFFLYCINVLIPGVEVTADDDTGESTIEFSRQYDSDAGA
;
A
#
# COMPACT_ATOMS: atom_id res chain seq x y z
N MET A 1 -13.41 21.80 -35.93
CA MET A 1 -13.61 21.50 -34.50
C MET A 1 -12.24 21.53 -33.81
N ALA A 2 -11.83 22.66 -33.23
CA ALA A 2 -10.53 22.76 -32.55
C ALA A 2 -10.55 21.83 -31.32
N LYS A 3 -9.73 20.78 -31.31
CA LYS A 3 -9.56 19.90 -30.14
C LYS A 3 -9.17 20.80 -28.96
N ASP A 4 -9.98 20.78 -27.90
CA ASP A 4 -9.77 21.51 -26.65
C ASP A 4 -8.52 20.93 -25.92
N PHE A 5 -7.34 21.32 -26.39
CA PHE A 5 -6.05 20.99 -25.78
C PHE A 5 -5.82 21.78 -24.49
N SER A 6 -6.58 22.85 -24.29
CA SER A 6 -6.56 23.77 -23.15
C SER A 6 -7.35 23.28 -21.94
N ASN A 7 -8.20 22.26 -22.06
CA ASN A 7 -9.01 21.80 -20.94
C ASN A 7 -8.14 21.35 -19.77
N PRO A 8 -8.07 22.10 -18.66
CA PRO A 8 -7.22 21.74 -17.55
C PRO A 8 -7.69 20.42 -16.92
N LYS A 9 -8.96 20.02 -17.08
CA LYS A 9 -9.47 18.78 -16.48
C LYS A 9 -8.98 17.50 -17.18
N LYS A 10 -8.53 17.56 -18.44
CA LYS A 10 -8.14 16.36 -19.22
C LYS A 10 -6.62 16.19 -19.30
N LEU A 11 -6.11 15.11 -18.69
CA LEU A 11 -4.68 14.73 -18.71
C LEU A 11 -4.20 14.27 -20.10
N GLY A 12 -5.06 13.61 -20.90
CA GLY A 12 -4.67 13.09 -22.22
C GLY A 12 -3.53 12.07 -22.13
N PHE A 13 -2.50 12.22 -22.97
CA PHE A 13 -1.31 11.34 -22.98
C PHE A 13 -0.60 11.24 -21.62
N MET A 14 -0.64 12.28 -20.78
CA MET A 14 -0.10 12.20 -19.41
C MET A 14 -0.77 11.11 -18.57
N ARG A 15 -2.02 10.74 -18.84
CA ARG A 15 -2.68 9.62 -18.15
C ARG A 15 -2.06 8.28 -18.55
N LEU A 16 -1.68 8.13 -19.81
CA LEU A 16 -0.97 6.94 -20.29
C LEU A 16 0.43 6.86 -19.65
N LEU A 17 1.13 8.00 -19.55
CA LEU A 17 2.40 8.07 -18.80
C LEU A 17 2.24 7.73 -17.32
N GLN A 18 1.16 8.18 -16.66
CA GLN A 18 0.89 7.80 -15.27
C GLN A 18 0.69 6.29 -15.11
N VAL A 19 -0.07 5.67 -16.02
CA VAL A 19 -0.26 4.21 -16.00
C VAL A 19 1.06 3.51 -16.25
N PHE A 20 1.88 3.99 -17.20
CA PHE A 20 3.20 3.44 -17.48
C PHE A 20 4.13 3.51 -16.25
N PHE A 21 4.27 4.68 -15.63
CA PHE A 21 5.09 4.82 -14.42
C PHE A 21 4.57 3.96 -13.26
N ALA A 22 3.26 3.93 -13.03
CA ALA A 22 2.68 3.08 -11.99
C ALA A 22 2.91 1.59 -12.27
N PHE A 23 2.77 1.17 -13.52
CA PHE A 23 3.01 -0.20 -13.94
C PHE A 23 4.47 -0.60 -13.74
N ASN A 24 5.43 0.21 -14.22
CA ASN A 24 6.85 -0.02 -13.98
C ASN A 24 7.17 -0.12 -12.50
N VAL A 25 6.69 0.82 -11.69
CA VAL A 25 6.93 0.79 -10.24
C VAL A 25 6.43 -0.52 -9.62
N ILE A 26 5.20 -0.92 -9.94
CA ILE A 26 4.61 -2.16 -9.40
C ILE A 26 5.39 -3.38 -9.87
N VAL A 27 5.68 -3.48 -11.18
CA VAL A 27 6.35 -4.64 -11.76
C VAL A 27 7.78 -4.76 -11.26
N THR A 28 8.56 -3.69 -11.26
CA THR A 28 9.95 -3.72 -10.77
C THR A 28 9.99 -4.08 -9.29
N ILE A 29 9.11 -3.51 -8.46
CA ILE A 29 9.01 -3.90 -7.03
C ILE A 29 8.61 -5.36 -6.88
N ALA A 30 7.67 -5.85 -7.70
CA ALA A 30 7.28 -7.26 -7.69
C ALA A 30 8.40 -8.19 -8.18
N LEU A 31 9.28 -7.72 -9.07
CA LEU A 31 10.42 -8.48 -9.57
C LEU A 31 11.58 -8.52 -8.58
N LEU A 32 11.75 -7.50 -7.74
CA LEU A 32 12.75 -7.50 -6.65
C LEU A 32 12.62 -8.73 -5.76
N VAL A 33 11.39 -9.23 -5.61
CA VAL A 33 11.04 -10.45 -4.90
C VAL A 33 11.85 -11.67 -5.34
N PHE A 34 12.36 -11.71 -6.57
CA PHE A 34 13.17 -12.82 -7.07
C PHE A 34 14.69 -12.66 -6.83
N LEU A 35 15.15 -11.53 -6.28
CA LEU A 35 16.57 -11.29 -6.00
C LEU A 35 16.96 -11.94 -4.65
N VAL A 36 17.57 -13.12 -4.69
CA VAL A 36 17.99 -13.84 -3.48
C VAL A 36 19.31 -13.30 -2.94
N LYS A 37 19.30 -12.86 -1.67
CA LYS A 37 20.49 -12.38 -0.95
C LYS A 37 21.58 -13.45 -0.91
N GLY A 38 22.77 -13.14 -1.40
CA GLY A 38 23.95 -14.03 -1.41
C GLY A 38 24.25 -14.72 -2.75
N ASN A 39 23.34 -14.65 -3.72
CA ASN A 39 23.54 -15.19 -5.09
C ASN A 39 23.49 -14.10 -6.17
N TYR A 40 23.49 -12.83 -5.77
CA TYR A 40 23.32 -11.69 -6.66
C TYR A 40 24.32 -10.60 -6.30
N GLU A 41 25.12 -10.17 -7.27
CA GLU A 41 26.02 -9.02 -7.18
C GLU A 41 25.36 -7.82 -7.86
N LEU A 42 25.28 -6.70 -7.14
CA LEU A 42 24.71 -5.46 -7.67
C LEU A 42 25.63 -4.87 -8.73
N GLY A 43 25.22 -4.97 -9.99
CA GLY A 43 25.85 -4.32 -11.12
C GLY A 43 25.44 -2.85 -11.24
N PHE A 44 26.13 -2.14 -12.13
CA PHE A 44 25.79 -0.75 -12.45
C PHE A 44 24.40 -0.61 -13.10
N GLU A 45 24.00 -1.58 -13.91
CA GLU A 45 22.67 -1.62 -14.54
C GLU A 45 21.56 -1.71 -13.50
N ASP A 46 21.73 -2.55 -12.48
CA ASP A 46 20.77 -2.72 -11.38
C ASP A 46 20.62 -1.43 -10.55
N ILE A 47 21.74 -0.75 -10.30
CA ILE A 47 21.74 0.55 -9.62
C ILE A 47 20.97 1.58 -10.45
N LEU A 48 21.17 1.61 -11.77
CA LEU A 48 20.41 2.49 -12.66
C LEU A 48 18.92 2.17 -12.64
N ASP A 49 18.54 0.90 -12.63
CA ASP A 49 17.14 0.48 -12.57
C ASP A 49 16.47 0.89 -11.26
N PHE A 50 17.16 0.86 -10.12
CA PHE A 50 16.62 1.38 -8.87
C PHE A 50 16.50 2.91 -8.86
N VAL A 51 17.45 3.61 -9.48
CA VAL A 51 17.34 5.05 -9.67
C VAL A 51 16.16 5.40 -10.58
N ASN A 52 15.95 4.63 -11.64
CA ASN A 52 14.79 4.74 -12.55
C ASN A 52 13.47 4.46 -11.82
N LEU A 53 13.44 3.46 -10.94
CA LEU A 53 12.27 3.14 -10.12
C LEU A 53 11.86 4.31 -9.21
N ILE A 54 12.84 4.92 -8.53
CA ILE A 54 12.63 6.12 -7.70
C ILE A 54 12.10 7.27 -8.57
N PHE A 55 12.68 7.45 -9.75
CA PHE A 55 12.25 8.48 -10.69
C PHE A 55 10.81 8.27 -11.17
N ASP A 56 10.43 7.06 -11.56
CA ASP A 56 9.07 6.74 -12.01
C ASP A 56 8.05 7.05 -10.93
N GLY A 57 8.37 6.72 -9.66
CA GLY A 57 7.55 7.08 -8.50
C GLY A 57 7.38 8.59 -8.32
N ILE A 58 8.48 9.36 -8.39
CA ILE A 58 8.44 10.82 -8.27
C ILE A 58 7.67 11.46 -9.44
N SER A 59 7.92 10.99 -10.66
CA SER A 59 7.28 11.47 -11.90
C SER A 59 5.78 11.20 -11.89
N PHE A 60 5.37 9.99 -11.50
CA PHE A 60 3.97 9.63 -11.28
C PHE A 60 3.30 10.61 -10.32
N TRP A 61 3.90 10.83 -9.14
CA TRP A 61 3.35 11.70 -8.11
C TRP A 61 3.27 13.17 -8.55
N LEU A 62 4.31 13.69 -9.21
CA LEU A 62 4.35 15.07 -9.68
C LEU A 62 3.29 15.34 -10.76
N ILE A 63 3.07 14.40 -11.68
CA ILE A 63 1.98 14.49 -12.68
C ILE A 63 0.62 14.37 -12.00
N TRP A 64 0.47 13.44 -11.06
CA TRP A 64 -0.76 13.23 -10.29
C TRP A 64 -1.21 14.51 -9.58
N GLN A 65 -0.25 15.17 -8.92
CA GLN A 65 -0.49 16.43 -8.22
C GLN A 65 -0.49 17.66 -9.13
N ARG A 66 -0.24 17.48 -10.43
CA ARG A 66 -0.19 18.53 -11.45
C ARG A 66 0.80 19.65 -11.11
N LYS A 67 1.93 19.29 -10.51
CA LYS A 67 2.94 20.26 -10.06
C LYS A 67 3.78 20.74 -11.25
N ARG A 68 4.13 22.02 -11.28
CA ARG A 68 4.94 22.62 -12.35
C ARG A 68 6.35 22.00 -12.45
N LEU A 69 6.89 21.53 -11.33
CA LEU A 69 8.19 20.86 -11.29
C LEU A 69 8.23 19.57 -12.10
N ALA A 70 7.09 18.87 -12.26
CA ALA A 70 7.01 17.60 -13.00
C ALA A 70 7.69 17.70 -14.37
N ARG A 71 7.45 18.80 -15.07
CA ARG A 71 8.01 19.04 -16.40
C ARG A 71 9.53 19.14 -16.39
N TYR A 72 10.09 19.94 -15.48
CA TYR A 72 11.54 20.13 -15.40
C TYR A 72 12.25 18.88 -14.90
N PHE A 73 11.63 18.19 -13.93
CA PHE A 73 12.15 16.95 -13.38
C PHE A 73 12.23 15.84 -14.44
N ILE A 74 11.14 15.58 -15.17
CA ILE A 74 11.11 14.54 -16.22
C ILE A 74 12.11 14.87 -17.34
N ILE A 75 12.17 16.13 -17.79
CA ILE A 75 13.15 16.54 -18.81
C ILE A 75 14.59 16.33 -18.31
N GLY A 76 14.89 16.80 -17.09
CA GLY A 76 16.23 16.70 -16.53
C GLY A 76 16.69 15.27 -16.35
N PHE A 77 15.80 14.40 -15.88
CA PHE A 77 16.12 13.00 -15.66
C PHE A 77 16.23 12.19 -16.96
N SER A 78 15.34 12.41 -17.93
CA SER A 78 15.48 11.73 -19.22
C SER A 78 16.77 12.13 -19.93
N LEU A 79 17.22 13.39 -19.80
CA LEU A 79 18.55 13.79 -20.27
C LEU A 79 19.67 13.09 -19.50
N PHE A 80 19.54 13.00 -18.17
CA PHE A 80 20.50 12.30 -17.32
C PHE A 80 20.64 10.83 -17.71
N ASN A 81 19.54 10.10 -17.91
CA ASN A 81 19.55 8.70 -18.33
C ASN A 81 20.23 8.50 -19.68
N ILE A 82 19.88 9.32 -20.67
CA ILE A 82 20.50 9.26 -21.99
C ILE A 82 22.02 9.47 -21.88
N VAL A 83 22.46 10.51 -21.16
CA VAL A 83 23.87 10.84 -21.01
C VAL A 83 24.62 9.76 -20.24
N LEU A 84 24.09 9.32 -19.10
CA LEU A 84 24.76 8.37 -18.22
C LEU A 84 24.81 6.97 -18.83
N GLY A 85 23.71 6.50 -19.43
CA GLY A 85 23.68 5.22 -20.15
C GLY A 85 24.60 5.22 -21.36
N THR A 86 24.63 6.30 -22.15
CA THR A 86 25.56 6.42 -23.28
C THR A 86 27.02 6.45 -22.82
N ALA A 87 27.34 7.24 -21.78
CA ALA A 87 28.69 7.34 -21.26
C ALA A 87 29.19 6.00 -20.70
N PHE A 88 28.33 5.25 -20.02
CA PHE A 88 28.64 3.91 -19.52
C PHE A 88 28.93 2.94 -20.66
N ASN A 89 28.07 2.86 -21.68
CA ASN A 89 28.25 1.96 -22.82
C ASN A 89 29.52 2.28 -23.63
N ILE A 90 29.89 3.56 -23.73
CA ILE A 90 31.16 3.97 -24.33
C ILE A 90 32.35 3.53 -23.46
N ALA A 91 32.27 3.75 -22.14
CA ALA A 91 33.35 3.42 -21.22
C ALA A 91 33.62 1.92 -21.11
N THR A 92 32.58 1.09 -21.25
CA THR A 92 32.69 -0.39 -21.22
C THR A 92 33.00 -1.00 -22.59
N GLY A 93 33.05 -0.19 -23.65
CA GLY A 93 33.35 -0.65 -25.02
C GLY A 93 32.22 -1.40 -25.72
N VAL A 94 31.00 -1.37 -25.17
CA VAL A 94 29.81 -2.08 -25.69
C VAL A 94 28.91 -1.16 -26.52
N PHE A 95 29.38 0.05 -26.85
CA PHE A 95 28.56 1.05 -27.53
C PHE A 95 28.14 0.64 -28.95
N ASN A 96 26.84 0.47 -29.14
CA ASN A 96 26.19 0.36 -30.45
C ASN A 96 25.12 1.46 -30.59
N PRO A 97 25.17 2.30 -31.64
CA PRO A 97 24.19 3.35 -31.87
C PRO A 97 22.74 2.87 -31.93
N ALA A 98 22.48 1.68 -32.52
CA ALA A 98 21.13 1.15 -32.65
C ALA A 98 20.57 0.70 -31.29
N ASP A 99 21.37 -0.03 -30.52
CA ASP A 99 21.00 -0.52 -29.19
C ASP A 99 20.84 0.64 -28.20
N GLN A 100 21.69 1.66 -28.29
CA GLN A 100 21.56 2.88 -27.49
C GLN A 100 20.24 3.61 -27.80
N LEU A 101 19.86 3.70 -29.07
CA LEU A 101 18.65 4.39 -29.48
C LEU A 101 17.40 3.65 -28.99
N LEU A 102 17.43 2.31 -29.01
CA LEU A 102 16.39 1.48 -28.43
C LEU A 102 16.32 1.66 -26.91
N ALA A 103 17.45 1.59 -26.20
CA ALA A 103 17.52 1.76 -24.76
C ALA A 103 16.99 3.14 -24.30
N CYS A 104 17.26 4.19 -25.07
CA CYS A 104 16.80 5.55 -24.76
C CYS A 104 15.41 5.90 -25.31
N THR A 105 14.69 4.97 -25.94
CA THR A 105 13.43 5.29 -26.63
C THR A 105 12.37 5.88 -25.69
N SER A 106 12.23 5.34 -24.49
CA SER A 106 11.32 5.86 -23.45
C SER A 106 11.67 7.31 -23.09
N ASP A 107 12.94 7.59 -22.80
CA ASP A 107 13.44 8.92 -22.45
C ASP A 107 13.30 9.94 -23.58
N ILE A 108 13.53 9.52 -24.82
CA ILE A 108 13.33 10.35 -26.01
C ILE A 108 11.86 10.73 -26.16
N ILE A 109 10.93 9.78 -25.96
CA ILE A 109 9.48 10.03 -25.99
C ILE A 109 9.08 11.02 -24.89
N LEU A 110 9.57 10.81 -23.67
CA LEU A 110 9.32 11.71 -22.53
C LEU A 110 9.84 13.13 -22.81
N LEU A 111 11.07 13.24 -23.30
CA LEU A 111 11.68 14.53 -23.67
C LEU A 111 10.89 15.24 -24.74
N ALA A 112 10.60 14.56 -25.86
CA ALA A 112 9.86 15.12 -26.97
C ALA A 112 8.48 15.61 -26.49
N TYR A 113 7.79 14.82 -25.68
CA TYR A 113 6.49 15.19 -25.13
C TYR A 113 6.57 16.41 -24.20
N PHE A 114 7.42 16.39 -23.17
CA PHE A 114 7.45 17.46 -22.16
C PHE A 114 8.11 18.77 -22.66
N LEU A 115 8.95 18.71 -23.69
CA LEU A 115 9.48 19.91 -24.36
C LEU A 115 8.42 20.59 -25.24
N THR A 116 7.68 19.82 -26.04
CA THR A 116 6.82 20.35 -27.10
C THR A 116 5.34 20.48 -26.71
N SER A 117 4.85 19.67 -25.77
CA SER A 117 3.42 19.60 -25.43
C SER A 117 2.92 20.89 -24.78
N ARG A 118 2.04 21.60 -25.50
CA ARG A 118 1.27 22.73 -24.97
C ARG A 118 0.37 22.31 -23.80
N ARG A 119 -0.13 21.07 -23.82
CA ARG A 119 -0.99 20.53 -22.75
C ARG A 119 -0.21 20.27 -21.47
N ALA A 120 1.00 19.73 -21.55
CA ALA A 120 1.85 19.56 -20.36
C ALA A 120 2.12 20.91 -19.68
N LYS A 121 2.38 21.96 -20.47
CA LYS A 121 2.54 23.34 -19.96
C LYS A 121 1.25 23.90 -19.33
N ALA A 122 0.09 23.59 -19.90
CA ALA A 122 -1.21 24.12 -19.43
C ALA A 122 -1.77 23.38 -18.20
N VAL A 123 -1.44 22.10 -18.01
CA VAL A 123 -1.97 21.27 -16.92
C VAL A 123 -1.05 21.28 -15.69
N LEU A 124 0.27 21.28 -15.89
CA LEU A 124 1.27 21.25 -14.82
C LEU A 124 1.60 22.66 -14.33
N THR A 125 0.61 23.30 -13.71
CA THR A 125 0.70 24.73 -13.34
C THR A 125 0.87 24.95 -11.85
N LYS A 126 0.57 23.97 -11.00
CA LYS A 126 0.59 24.18 -9.55
C LYS A 126 2.02 24.45 -9.06
N PRO A 127 2.32 25.64 -8.54
CA PRO A 127 3.62 25.92 -7.94
C PRO A 127 3.73 25.22 -6.58
N PHE A 128 4.94 25.06 -6.08
CA PHE A 128 5.20 24.66 -4.69
C PHE A 128 5.01 25.83 -3.72
N ASN A 129 4.00 26.69 -3.92
CA ASN A 129 3.75 27.90 -3.12
C ASN A 129 3.11 27.58 -1.75
N ALA A 130 3.34 28.45 -0.76
CA ALA A 130 2.78 28.35 0.60
C ALA A 130 1.24 28.42 0.60
N GLU A 131 0.64 29.20 -0.29
CA GLU A 131 -0.82 29.30 -0.43
C GLU A 131 -1.45 27.98 -0.91
N VAL A 132 -0.80 27.28 -1.84
CA VAL A 132 -1.25 25.95 -2.29
C VAL A 132 -1.11 24.92 -1.16
N LYS A 133 -0.05 25.01 -0.35
CA LYS A 133 0.11 24.20 0.88
C LYS A 133 -1.05 24.49 1.84
N GLN A 134 -1.41 25.75 2.05
CA GLN A 134 -2.49 26.14 2.96
C GLN A 134 -3.86 25.69 2.46
N GLN A 135 -4.09 25.67 1.14
CA GLN A 135 -5.31 25.12 0.52
C GLN A 135 -5.37 23.59 0.55
N GLU A 136 -4.23 22.89 0.39
CA GLU A 136 -4.15 21.44 0.55
C GLU A 136 -4.38 21.06 2.03
N LEU A 137 -3.71 21.74 2.96
CA LEU A 137 -3.90 21.57 4.40
C LEU A 137 -5.33 21.87 4.86
N SER A 138 -5.97 22.92 4.34
CA SER A 138 -7.36 23.24 4.72
C SER A 138 -8.34 22.16 4.27
N LYS A 139 -8.10 21.51 3.13
CA LYS A 139 -8.88 20.34 2.70
C LYS A 139 -8.61 19.13 3.59
N ASP A 140 -7.35 18.87 3.89
CA ASP A 140 -6.93 17.74 4.74
C ASP A 140 -7.51 17.85 6.16
N ILE A 141 -7.48 19.05 6.75
CA ILE A 141 -8.12 19.34 8.04
C ILE A 141 -9.64 19.13 7.94
N ASN A 142 -10.26 19.55 6.83
CA ASN A 142 -11.70 19.40 6.64
C ASN A 142 -12.14 17.94 6.45
N TYR A 143 -11.23 16.98 6.18
CA TYR A 143 -11.59 15.56 6.15
C TYR A 143 -11.77 14.97 7.56
N TYR A 144 -11.12 15.54 8.58
CA TYR A 144 -11.24 15.06 9.95
C TYR A 144 -12.42 15.72 10.68
N GLN A 145 -13.61 15.11 10.55
CA GLN A 145 -14.85 15.62 11.15
C GLN A 145 -15.54 14.59 12.06
N PRO A 146 -14.95 14.24 13.22
CA PRO A 146 -15.45 13.19 14.11
C PRO A 146 -16.84 13.45 14.70
N LYS A 147 -17.37 14.68 14.57
CA LYS A 147 -18.73 15.03 15.01
C LYS A 147 -19.81 14.66 13.99
N THR A 148 -19.45 14.24 12.78
CA THR A 148 -20.40 14.01 11.69
C THR A 148 -20.63 12.52 11.44
N TRP A 149 -21.85 12.16 11.04
CA TRP A 149 -22.15 10.79 10.62
C TRP A 149 -21.36 10.37 9.39
N ALA A 150 -21.14 11.27 8.44
CA ALA A 150 -20.39 10.98 7.22
C ALA A 150 -18.98 10.48 7.53
N PHE A 151 -18.32 11.06 8.53
CA PHE A 151 -17.01 10.60 9.02
C PHE A 151 -17.06 9.18 9.57
N TRP A 152 -17.97 8.89 10.50
CA TRP A 152 -18.09 7.55 11.10
C TRP A 152 -18.49 6.48 10.08
N ARG A 153 -19.40 6.81 9.17
CA ARG A 153 -19.76 5.95 8.05
C ARG A 153 -18.54 5.61 7.19
N ASN A 154 -17.73 6.60 6.80
CA ASN A 154 -16.51 6.36 6.04
C ASN A 154 -15.48 5.55 6.85
N LEU A 155 -15.37 5.81 8.15
CA LEU A 155 -14.48 5.07 9.05
C LEU A 155 -14.84 3.59 9.16
N ILE A 156 -16.14 3.26 9.22
CA ILE A 156 -16.62 1.87 9.18
C ILE A 156 -16.30 1.22 7.83
N ILE A 157 -16.47 1.94 6.71
CA ILE A 157 -16.04 1.44 5.39
C ILE A 157 -14.54 1.12 5.40
N TYR A 158 -13.71 2.03 5.96
CA TYR A 158 -12.28 1.79 6.08
C TYR A 158 -11.99 0.56 6.94
N PHE A 159 -12.64 0.41 8.09
CA PHE A 159 -12.50 -0.79 8.91
C PHE A 159 -12.77 -2.07 8.11
N CYS A 160 -13.92 -2.15 7.42
CA CYS A 160 -14.31 -3.34 6.66
C CYS A 160 -13.34 -3.64 5.50
N VAL A 161 -12.99 -2.63 4.71
CA VAL A 161 -12.12 -2.80 3.54
C VAL A 161 -10.68 -3.13 3.97
N PHE A 162 -10.13 -2.39 4.94
CA PHE A 162 -8.75 -2.59 5.37
C PHE A 162 -8.53 -3.83 6.23
N SER A 163 -9.59 -4.44 6.78
CA SER A 163 -9.50 -5.77 7.37
C SER A 163 -9.10 -6.85 6.35
N VAL A 164 -9.48 -6.68 5.07
CA VAL A 164 -9.07 -7.59 3.98
C VAL A 164 -7.81 -7.07 3.28
N VAL A 165 -7.73 -5.77 2.99
CA VAL A 165 -6.55 -5.22 2.30
C VAL A 165 -5.28 -5.33 3.14
N GLY A 166 -5.38 -5.20 4.47
CA GLY A 166 -4.22 -5.36 5.34
C GLY A 166 -3.69 -6.79 5.39
N HIS A 167 -4.55 -7.79 5.19
CA HIS A 167 -4.12 -9.16 4.99
C HIS A 167 -3.27 -9.32 3.72
N TRP A 168 -3.66 -8.68 2.61
CA TRP A 168 -2.83 -8.71 1.39
C TRP A 168 -1.48 -8.00 1.59
N MET A 169 -1.47 -6.95 2.41
CA MET A 169 -0.24 -6.27 2.80
C MET A 169 0.69 -7.20 3.58
N GLU A 170 0.15 -7.93 4.57
CA GLU A 170 0.90 -8.92 5.34
C GLU A 170 1.40 -10.06 4.47
N ALA A 171 0.57 -10.60 3.57
CA ALA A 171 0.98 -11.61 2.60
C ALA A 171 2.16 -11.10 1.76
N GLY A 172 2.12 -9.84 1.31
CA GLY A 172 3.22 -9.17 0.63
C GLY A 172 4.48 -9.09 1.50
N TYR A 173 4.35 -8.69 2.76
CA TYR A 173 5.48 -8.61 3.70
C TYR A 173 6.12 -9.97 3.98
N CYS A 174 5.32 -10.99 4.28
CA CYS A 174 5.76 -12.38 4.49
C CYS A 174 6.39 -12.96 3.22
N THR A 175 5.92 -12.55 2.05
CA THR A 175 6.53 -12.92 0.77
C THR A 175 7.96 -12.37 0.68
N LEU A 176 8.19 -11.10 1.05
CA LEU A 176 9.55 -10.52 1.08
C LEU A 176 10.49 -11.29 2.03
N ILE A 177 9.97 -11.78 3.16
CA ILE A 177 10.72 -12.64 4.09
C ILE A 177 11.01 -14.00 3.46
N ARG A 178 10.01 -14.63 2.84
CA ARG A 178 10.13 -15.93 2.16
C ARG A 178 11.21 -15.94 1.09
N PHE A 179 11.37 -14.84 0.38
CA PHE A 179 12.41 -14.70 -0.64
C PHE A 179 13.77 -14.23 -0.10
N GLY A 180 13.89 -14.04 1.21
CA GLY A 180 15.15 -13.67 1.86
C GLY A 180 15.57 -12.21 1.65
N LEU A 181 14.66 -11.36 1.17
CA LEU A 181 14.92 -9.93 0.96
C LEU A 181 15.00 -9.16 2.28
N ILE A 182 14.21 -9.59 3.27
CA ILE A 182 14.12 -8.99 4.59
C ILE A 182 14.27 -10.13 5.61
N PRO A 183 15.09 -9.99 6.66
CA PRO A 183 15.23 -11.04 7.66
C PRO A 183 13.92 -11.19 8.44
N GLY A 184 13.56 -12.40 8.82
CA GLY A 184 12.35 -12.66 9.59
C GLY A 184 11.95 -14.12 9.52
N ILE A 185 10.88 -14.44 10.24
CA ILE A 185 10.25 -15.76 10.24
C ILE A 185 8.85 -15.55 9.67
N TYR A 186 8.45 -16.43 8.77
CA TYR A 186 7.07 -16.52 8.30
C TYR A 186 6.60 -17.97 8.50
N ASP A 187 5.33 -18.15 8.80
CA ASP A 187 4.72 -19.48 8.86
C ASP A 187 4.16 -19.85 7.46
N PRO A 188 4.69 -20.87 6.78
CA PRO A 188 4.18 -21.33 5.49
C PRO A 188 2.75 -21.89 5.55
N ASN A 189 2.30 -22.33 6.74
CA ASN A 189 0.97 -22.89 6.97
C ASN A 189 -0.02 -21.85 7.52
N SER A 190 0.41 -20.59 7.62
CA SER A 190 -0.47 -19.53 8.09
C SER A 190 -1.69 -19.35 7.17
N GLN A 191 -2.84 -19.03 7.79
CA GLN A 191 -4.09 -18.70 7.09
C GLN A 191 -3.94 -17.55 6.08
N ILE A 192 -2.85 -16.77 6.20
CA ILE A 192 -2.50 -15.72 5.26
C ILE A 192 -2.38 -16.25 3.83
N TRP A 193 -1.98 -17.52 3.64
CA TRP A 193 -1.73 -18.11 2.32
C TRP A 193 -2.94 -18.83 1.71
N SER A 194 -3.89 -19.29 2.53
CA SER A 194 -5.05 -20.07 2.08
C SER A 194 -6.24 -19.22 1.67
N ASP A 195 -6.55 -18.16 2.42
CA ASP A 195 -7.86 -17.50 2.34
C ASP A 195 -7.77 -16.01 2.00
N TRP A 196 -7.72 -15.69 0.70
CA TRP A 196 -7.52 -14.32 0.18
C TRP A 196 -8.55 -13.27 0.65
N LEU A 197 -9.74 -13.71 1.09
CA LEU A 197 -10.81 -12.81 1.55
C LEU A 197 -11.05 -12.87 3.06
N TYR A 198 -10.15 -13.51 3.81
CA TYR A 198 -10.28 -13.60 5.26
C TYR A 198 -10.20 -12.18 5.88
N PRO A 199 -11.22 -11.76 6.66
CA PRO A 199 -11.24 -10.43 7.25
C PRO A 199 -10.40 -10.40 8.54
N PHE A 200 -9.09 -10.15 8.42
CA PHE A 200 -8.21 -9.95 9.57
C PHE A 200 -8.51 -8.60 10.25
N LEU A 201 -9.35 -8.63 11.29
CA LEU A 201 -9.87 -7.44 11.98
C LEU A 201 -8.77 -6.51 12.52
N VAL A 202 -7.62 -7.06 12.88
CA VAL A 202 -6.46 -6.30 13.39
C VAL A 202 -6.04 -5.20 12.42
N TYR A 203 -6.09 -5.44 11.12
CA TYR A 203 -5.76 -4.44 10.11
C TYR A 203 -6.84 -3.39 9.93
N GLY A 204 -8.11 -3.77 10.07
CA GLY A 204 -9.22 -2.81 10.13
C GLY A 204 -9.05 -1.85 11.30
N PHE A 205 -8.75 -2.37 12.49
CA PHE A 205 -8.44 -1.56 13.66
C PHE A 205 -7.18 -0.71 13.47
N GLY A 206 -6.14 -1.24 12.82
CA GLY A 206 -4.93 -0.49 12.48
C GLY A 206 -5.22 0.71 11.56
N ALA A 207 -6.06 0.53 10.54
CA ALA A 207 -6.49 1.62 9.66
C ALA A 207 -7.31 2.67 10.42
N VAL A 208 -8.23 2.25 11.28
CA VAL A 208 -9.00 3.15 12.15
C VAL A 208 -8.08 3.93 13.11
N ALA A 209 -7.10 3.27 13.72
CA ALA A 209 -6.11 3.90 14.59
C ALA A 209 -5.27 4.95 13.82
N CYS A 210 -4.88 4.66 12.57
CA CYS A 210 -4.20 5.65 11.73
C CYS A 210 -5.07 6.92 11.53
N VAL A 211 -6.37 6.77 11.30
CA VAL A 211 -7.27 7.90 11.11
C VAL A 211 -7.54 8.66 12.41
N LEU A 212 -7.79 7.96 13.52
CA LEU A 212 -8.18 8.59 14.78
C LEU A 212 -7.00 9.15 15.59
N LEU A 213 -5.85 8.48 15.56
CA LEU A 213 -4.69 8.85 16.40
C LEU A 213 -3.65 9.61 15.59
N LEU A 214 -3.30 9.11 14.40
CA LEU A 214 -2.13 9.59 13.66
C LEU A 214 -2.46 10.76 12.72
N TYR A 215 -3.64 10.74 12.08
CA TYR A 215 -4.06 11.82 11.18
C TYR A 215 -4.21 13.19 11.87
N PRO A 216 -4.76 13.30 13.09
CA PRO A 216 -4.79 14.58 13.82
C PRO A 216 -3.39 15.08 14.16
N VAL A 217 -2.47 14.17 14.50
CA VAL A 217 -1.06 14.50 14.78
C VAL A 217 -0.39 15.03 13.52
N LYS A 218 -0.56 14.37 12.37
CA LYS A 218 -0.11 14.89 11.06
C LYS A 218 -0.60 16.32 10.85
N ASN A 219 -1.91 16.55 10.96
CA ASN A 219 -2.51 17.87 10.71
C ASN A 219 -1.97 18.93 11.67
N PHE A 220 -1.74 18.57 12.93
CA PHE A 220 -1.12 19.44 13.92
C PHE A 220 0.32 19.81 13.53
N LEU A 221 1.14 18.83 13.15
CA LEU A 221 2.52 19.04 12.72
C LEU A 221 2.59 19.93 11.47
N GLU A 222 1.76 19.66 10.46
CA GLU A 222 1.73 20.46 9.23
C GLU A 222 1.28 21.91 9.45
N LYS A 223 0.41 22.14 10.44
CA LYS A 223 -0.06 23.48 10.81
C LYS A 223 1.00 24.31 11.54
N HIS A 224 1.79 23.69 12.42
CA HIS A 224 2.74 24.41 13.27
C HIS A 224 4.15 24.50 12.69
N ILE A 225 4.50 23.65 11.72
CA ILE A 225 5.85 23.59 11.15
C ILE A 225 5.82 24.09 9.70
N GLY A 226 6.60 25.15 9.43
CA GLY A 226 6.70 25.78 8.11
C GLY A 226 7.31 24.87 7.01
N SER A 227 8.10 23.87 7.40
CA SER A 227 8.76 22.92 6.47
C SER A 227 7.80 21.84 5.95
N ARG A 228 8.16 21.17 4.84
CA ARG A 228 7.43 20.02 4.27
C ARG A 228 8.00 18.67 4.70
N VAL A 229 9.33 18.59 4.82
CA VAL A 229 10.02 17.32 5.11
C VAL A 229 10.06 17.07 6.61
N VAL A 230 10.24 18.12 7.42
CA VAL A 230 10.33 18.00 8.88
C VAL A 230 9.05 17.40 9.50
N PRO A 231 7.83 17.86 9.14
CA PRO A 231 6.60 17.24 9.67
C PRO A 231 6.44 15.78 9.26
N LEU A 232 6.88 15.42 8.05
CA LEU A 232 6.82 14.06 7.56
C LEU A 232 7.76 13.14 8.36
N ILE A 233 9.00 13.57 8.59
CA ILE A 233 9.96 12.80 9.40
C ILE A 233 9.46 12.65 10.84
N ILE A 234 8.99 13.73 11.46
CA ILE A 234 8.45 13.68 12.82
C ILE A 234 7.21 12.79 12.88
N SER A 235 6.31 12.91 11.90
CA SER A 235 5.13 12.04 11.80
C SER A 235 5.54 10.59 11.64
N PHE A 236 6.54 10.26 10.82
CA PHE A 236 7.05 8.90 10.68
C PHE A 236 7.54 8.32 12.01
N VAL A 237 8.34 9.08 12.76
CA VAL A 237 8.84 8.65 14.07
C VAL A 237 7.68 8.43 15.05
N ILE A 238 6.73 9.36 15.12
CA ILE A 238 5.56 9.22 16.01
C ILE A 238 4.70 8.02 15.59
N ASN A 239 4.45 7.86 14.29
CA ASN A 239 3.66 6.75 13.75
C ASN A 239 4.33 5.41 14.10
N ALA A 240 5.64 5.27 13.87
CA ALA A 240 6.40 4.07 14.21
C ALA A 240 6.30 3.75 15.71
N LEU A 241 6.46 4.76 16.58
CA LEU A 241 6.34 4.60 18.03
C LEU A 241 4.93 4.15 18.43
N VAL A 242 3.89 4.82 17.93
CA VAL A 242 2.49 4.47 18.26
C VAL A 242 2.15 3.07 17.77
N CYS A 243 2.54 2.69 16.55
CA CYS A 243 2.33 1.34 16.03
C CYS A 243 3.06 0.29 16.87
N THR A 244 4.30 0.56 17.27
CA THR A 244 5.08 -0.33 18.14
C THR A 244 4.42 -0.49 19.51
N LEU A 245 3.87 0.58 20.08
CA LEU A 245 3.15 0.52 21.35
C LEU A 245 1.85 -0.29 21.24
N ILE A 246 1.12 -0.16 20.14
CA ILE A 246 -0.08 -0.96 19.86
C ILE A 246 0.31 -2.44 19.70
N GLU A 247 1.33 -2.74 18.91
CA GLU A 247 1.84 -4.10 18.72
C GLU A 247 2.30 -4.72 20.04
N LEU A 248 3.05 -3.96 20.84
CA LEU A 248 3.47 -4.41 22.17
C LEU A 248 2.29 -4.67 23.10
N ALA A 249 1.30 -3.76 23.15
CA ALA A 249 0.11 -3.95 23.98
C ALA A 249 -0.67 -5.20 23.54
N MET A 250 -0.85 -5.40 22.24
CA MET A 250 -1.52 -6.59 21.69
C MET A 250 -0.72 -7.87 21.96
N GLY A 251 0.60 -7.82 21.82
CA GLY A 251 1.49 -8.93 22.15
C GLY A 251 1.41 -9.32 23.64
N LEU A 252 1.40 -8.31 24.52
CA LEU A 252 1.23 -8.51 25.96
C LEU A 252 -0.16 -9.04 26.36
N MET A 253 -1.19 -8.78 25.55
CA MET A 253 -2.55 -9.25 25.81
C MET A 253 -2.85 -10.63 25.20
N LEU A 254 -2.31 -10.94 24.02
CA LEU A 254 -2.76 -12.09 23.20
C LEU A 254 -1.62 -13.05 22.82
N ASN A 255 -0.38 -12.59 22.80
CA ASN A 255 0.78 -13.38 22.40
C ASN A 255 1.62 -13.74 23.64
N GLN A 256 1.02 -14.37 24.65
CA GLN A 256 1.73 -14.77 25.87
C GLN A 256 2.44 -16.11 25.69
N PRO A 257 3.62 -16.30 26.30
CA PRO A 257 4.40 -17.52 26.11
C PRO A 257 3.65 -18.75 26.64
N GLY A 258 3.68 -19.82 25.83
CA GLY A 258 3.12 -21.12 26.20
C GLY A 258 3.97 -21.87 27.25
N PRO A 259 3.56 -23.07 27.67
CA PRO A 259 4.31 -23.92 28.60
C PRO A 259 5.73 -24.27 28.12
N ASP A 260 5.96 -24.22 26.81
CA ASP A 260 7.24 -24.42 26.13
C ASP A 260 8.08 -23.13 25.98
N GLY A 261 7.59 -22.00 26.52
CA GLY A 261 8.26 -20.71 26.48
C GLY A 261 8.18 -20.01 25.13
N LYS A 262 7.49 -20.59 24.14
CA LYS A 262 7.37 -20.03 22.79
C LYS A 262 6.17 -19.10 22.67
N LEU A 263 6.32 -18.06 21.87
CA LEU A 263 5.25 -17.13 21.55
C LEU A 263 4.35 -17.73 20.44
N PRO A 264 3.03 -17.84 20.65
CA PRO A 264 2.14 -18.60 19.77
C PRO A 264 1.80 -17.89 18.46
N LEU A 265 1.80 -16.56 18.40
CA LEU A 265 1.40 -15.79 17.22
C LEU A 265 2.60 -15.34 16.38
N TRP A 266 3.57 -14.69 17.02
CA TRP A 266 4.81 -14.26 16.40
C TRP A 266 5.94 -14.23 17.43
N ASP A 267 7.18 -14.44 16.98
CA ASP A 267 8.36 -14.40 17.85
C ASP A 267 9.50 -13.61 17.19
N TYR A 268 9.85 -12.48 17.80
CA TYR A 268 10.95 -11.61 17.35
C TYR A 268 12.16 -11.66 18.30
N SER A 269 12.29 -12.70 19.13
CA SER A 269 13.37 -12.81 20.13
C SER A 269 14.77 -12.74 19.51
N ASP A 270 14.92 -13.24 18.28
CA ASP A 270 16.20 -13.23 17.53
C ASP A 270 16.42 -11.99 16.65
N MET A 271 15.49 -11.02 16.69
CA MET A 271 15.55 -9.83 15.85
C MET A 271 16.26 -8.65 16.53
N PHE A 272 16.86 -7.77 15.73
CA PHE A 272 17.58 -6.60 16.22
C PHE A 272 16.67 -5.62 16.98
N CYS A 273 17.15 -5.12 18.13
CA CYS A 273 16.40 -4.21 19.02
C CYS A 273 15.00 -4.75 19.37
N ASN A 274 14.91 -6.05 19.68
CA ASN A 274 13.66 -6.63 20.16
C ASN A 274 13.36 -6.25 21.61
N PHE A 275 12.08 -6.29 21.97
CA PHE A 275 11.61 -6.15 23.34
C PHE A 275 10.61 -7.27 23.65
N MET A 276 10.98 -8.15 24.60
CA MET A 276 10.20 -9.31 25.03
C MET A 276 9.81 -10.28 23.90
N GLY A 277 10.53 -10.27 22.78
CA GLY A 277 10.14 -11.01 21.57
C GLY A 277 8.84 -10.51 20.90
N GLN A 278 8.19 -9.47 21.44
CA GLN A 278 6.89 -8.98 20.98
C GLN A 278 7.01 -7.92 19.88
N VAL A 279 8.04 -7.09 19.94
CA VAL A 279 8.30 -6.02 18.97
C VAL A 279 9.78 -6.00 18.63
N CYS A 280 10.11 -5.52 17.43
CA CYS A 280 11.50 -5.31 16.99
C CYS A 280 11.62 -4.06 16.11
N LEU A 281 12.85 -3.56 15.93
CA LEU A 281 13.07 -2.32 15.17
C LEU A 281 12.65 -2.44 13.71
N GLN A 282 12.86 -3.60 13.09
CA GLN A 282 12.46 -3.82 11.70
C GLN A 282 10.95 -3.64 11.51
N ASN A 283 10.15 -4.24 12.38
CA ASN A 283 8.70 -4.16 12.30
C ASN A 283 8.20 -2.78 12.71
N ALA A 284 8.81 -2.16 13.72
CA ALA A 284 8.55 -0.76 14.07
C ALA A 284 8.73 0.19 12.88
N VAL A 285 9.79 -0.01 12.09
CA VAL A 285 10.05 0.75 10.86
C VAL A 285 9.02 0.39 9.78
N ALA A 286 8.74 -0.89 9.55
CA ALA A 286 7.77 -1.34 8.55
C ALA A 286 6.36 -0.76 8.82
N PHE A 287 5.85 -0.91 10.04
CA PHE A 287 4.59 -0.31 10.46
C PHE A 287 4.63 1.21 10.42
N GLY A 288 5.76 1.83 10.79
CA GLY A 288 5.96 3.27 10.64
C GLY A 288 5.81 3.76 9.20
N VAL A 289 6.37 3.03 8.22
CA VAL A 289 6.24 3.34 6.79
C VAL A 289 4.79 3.20 6.36
N VAL A 290 4.15 2.07 6.66
CA VAL A 290 2.75 1.79 6.29
C VAL A 290 1.79 2.82 6.91
N ALA A 291 1.93 3.12 8.20
CA ALA A 291 1.09 4.09 8.88
C ALA A 291 1.30 5.52 8.35
N THR A 292 2.53 5.87 7.98
CA THR A 292 2.83 7.15 7.33
C THR A 292 2.23 7.22 5.93
N LEU A 293 2.36 6.16 5.14
CA LEU A 293 1.72 6.07 3.82
C LEU A 293 0.19 6.17 3.96
N MET A 294 -0.39 5.49 4.94
CA MET A 294 -1.82 5.50 5.22
C MET A 294 -2.31 6.90 5.55
N THR A 295 -1.62 7.61 6.46
CA THR A 295 -2.04 8.94 6.93
C THR A 295 -1.74 10.09 5.96
N TRP A 296 -0.61 10.04 5.24
CA TRP A 296 -0.18 11.13 4.37
C TRP A 296 -0.69 11.00 2.93
N VAL A 297 -0.96 9.78 2.47
CA VAL A 297 -1.28 9.53 1.06
C VAL A 297 -2.63 8.86 0.92
N ILE A 298 -2.82 7.69 1.53
CA ILE A 298 -3.99 6.84 1.26
C ILE A 298 -5.27 7.49 1.79
N TYR A 299 -5.30 7.87 3.07
CA TYR A 299 -6.50 8.44 3.68
C TYR A 299 -6.95 9.77 3.02
N PRO A 300 -6.09 10.79 2.83
CA PRO A 300 -6.47 12.00 2.11
C PRO A 300 -6.93 11.74 0.67
N ALA A 301 -6.28 10.79 -0.01
CA ALA A 301 -6.68 10.41 -1.36
C ALA A 301 -8.08 9.80 -1.35
N LEU A 302 -8.33 8.80 -0.49
CA LEU A 302 -9.61 8.12 -0.37
C LEU A 302 -10.73 9.10 0.00
N GLU A 303 -10.54 9.95 1.01
CA GLU A 303 -11.53 10.99 1.35
C GLU A 303 -11.77 11.95 0.18
N GLY A 304 -10.72 12.30 -0.57
CA GLY A 304 -10.85 13.08 -1.80
C GLY A 304 -11.64 12.38 -2.93
N TRP A 305 -11.70 11.04 -2.94
CA TRP A 305 -12.56 10.26 -3.84
C TRP A 305 -13.98 10.14 -3.31
N LEU A 306 -14.14 9.79 -2.03
CA LEU A 306 -15.45 9.63 -1.39
C LEU A 306 -16.24 10.95 -1.39
N ALA A 307 -15.56 12.09 -1.21
CA ALA A 307 -16.18 13.42 -1.26
C ALA A 307 -16.78 13.79 -2.64
N LYS A 308 -16.41 13.08 -3.72
CA LYS A 308 -17.00 13.30 -5.05
C LYS A 308 -18.28 12.50 -5.28
N VAL A 309 -18.55 11.52 -4.43
CA VAL A 309 -19.71 10.64 -4.55
C VAL A 309 -20.90 11.33 -3.86
N PRO A 310 -22.08 11.38 -4.50
CA PRO A 310 -23.29 11.92 -3.87
C PRO A 310 -23.65 11.13 -2.61
N ARG A 311 -24.36 11.78 -1.68
CA ARG A 311 -24.69 11.22 -0.36
C ARG A 311 -25.36 9.85 -0.44
N ASP A 312 -26.34 9.69 -1.33
CA ASP A 312 -27.07 8.43 -1.50
C ASP A 312 -26.16 7.33 -2.04
N GLY A 313 -25.28 7.65 -3.00
CA GLY A 313 -24.27 6.71 -3.50
C GLY A 313 -23.32 6.23 -2.41
N MET A 314 -22.90 7.12 -1.50
CA MET A 314 -22.09 6.74 -0.35
C MET A 314 -22.84 5.88 0.68
N ASN A 315 -24.15 6.10 0.86
CA ASN A 315 -24.96 5.27 1.75
C ASN A 315 -25.18 3.86 1.15
N ILE A 316 -25.39 3.76 -0.16
CA ILE A 316 -25.44 2.48 -0.87
C ILE A 316 -24.10 1.75 -0.75
N ALA A 317 -22.98 2.44 -0.98
CA ALA A 317 -21.65 1.86 -0.83
C ALA A 317 -21.40 1.38 0.61
N PHE A 318 -21.80 2.17 1.61
CA PHE A 318 -21.73 1.79 3.02
C PHE A 318 -22.50 0.50 3.30
N ILE A 319 -23.76 0.40 2.87
CA ILE A 319 -24.58 -0.79 3.07
C ILE A 319 -23.95 -2.00 2.37
N ALA A 320 -23.53 -1.85 1.11
CA ALA A 320 -22.93 -2.93 0.34
C ALA A 320 -21.64 -3.46 1.00
N VAL A 321 -20.75 -2.56 1.44
CA VAL A 321 -19.50 -2.94 2.12
C VAL A 321 -19.77 -3.61 3.46
N VAL A 322 -20.67 -3.07 4.28
CA VAL A 322 -20.98 -3.65 5.60
C VAL A 322 -21.64 -5.02 5.44
N VAL A 323 -22.62 -5.17 4.55
CA VAL A 323 -23.27 -6.46 4.30
C VAL A 323 -22.25 -7.47 3.75
N GLY A 324 -21.43 -7.07 2.78
CA GLY A 324 -20.36 -7.93 2.25
C GLY A 324 -19.37 -8.35 3.34
N PHE A 325 -18.98 -7.43 4.20
CA PHE A 325 -18.10 -7.71 5.33
C PHE A 325 -18.74 -8.66 6.35
N CYS A 326 -20.02 -8.48 6.68
CA CYS A 326 -20.75 -9.43 7.53
C CYS A 326 -20.76 -10.82 6.90
N ILE A 327 -21.07 -10.95 5.60
CA ILE A 327 -21.04 -12.24 4.90
C ILE A 327 -19.65 -12.89 5.05
N LEU A 328 -18.57 -12.15 4.80
CA LEU A 328 -17.21 -12.66 4.97
C LEU A 328 -16.94 -13.07 6.43
N PHE A 329 -17.32 -12.23 7.40
CA PHE A 329 -17.12 -12.53 8.81
C PHE A 329 -17.86 -13.80 9.26
N PHE A 330 -19.12 -13.98 8.84
CA PHE A 330 -19.88 -15.18 9.16
C PHE A 330 -19.33 -16.43 8.46
N LEU A 331 -18.87 -16.31 7.20
CA LEU A 331 -18.27 -17.42 6.46
C LEU A 331 -16.94 -17.88 7.07
N TYR A 332 -16.06 -16.95 7.45
CA TYR A 332 -14.68 -17.30 7.83
C TYR A 332 -14.46 -17.37 9.34
N CYS A 333 -15.09 -16.49 10.13
CA CYS A 333 -14.80 -16.36 11.56
C CYS A 333 -15.78 -17.13 12.46
N ILE A 334 -17.00 -17.41 11.99
CA ILE A 334 -18.07 -17.99 12.82
C ILE A 334 -18.27 -19.49 12.55
N ASN A 335 -17.81 -20.04 11.42
CA ASN A 335 -17.89 -21.46 11.01
C ASN A 335 -18.56 -22.37 12.04
N VAL A 336 -19.90 -22.36 12.06
CA VAL A 336 -20.67 -23.18 13.00
C VAL A 336 -20.65 -24.59 12.44
N LEU A 337 -19.97 -25.51 13.14
CA LEU A 337 -20.16 -26.94 12.93
C LEU A 337 -21.63 -27.26 13.20
N ILE A 338 -22.39 -27.53 12.14
CA ILE A 338 -23.78 -27.98 12.26
C ILE A 338 -23.72 -29.42 12.77
N PRO A 339 -24.27 -29.73 13.97
CA PRO A 339 -24.30 -31.11 14.46
C PRO A 339 -25.06 -32.00 13.47
N GLY A 340 -24.41 -33.06 12.98
CA GLY A 340 -24.99 -34.03 12.02
C GLY A 340 -24.71 -33.76 10.54
N VAL A 341 -23.83 -32.80 10.21
CA VAL A 341 -23.30 -32.61 8.86
C VAL A 341 -21.80 -32.91 8.87
N GLU A 342 -21.42 -34.10 8.42
CA GLU A 342 -20.03 -34.44 8.13
C GLU A 342 -19.73 -34.04 6.68
N VAL A 343 -18.75 -33.16 6.50
CA VAL A 343 -18.21 -32.83 5.18
C VAL A 343 -16.92 -33.61 5.02
N THR A 344 -16.98 -34.72 4.29
CA THR A 344 -15.77 -35.44 3.87
C THR A 344 -15.32 -34.88 2.53
N ALA A 345 -14.09 -34.36 2.52
CA ALA A 345 -13.40 -34.01 1.29
C ALA A 345 -12.64 -35.26 0.81
N ASP A 346 -12.92 -35.69 -0.41
CA ASP A 346 -12.17 -36.78 -1.03
C ASP A 346 -10.95 -36.17 -1.75
N ASP A 347 -9.76 -36.36 -1.16
CA ASP A 347 -8.52 -35.68 -1.55
C ASP A 347 -8.07 -36.00 -3.01
N ASP A 348 -8.65 -37.03 -3.64
CA ASP A 348 -8.26 -37.49 -4.99
C ASP A 348 -9.12 -36.89 -6.13
N THR A 349 -10.30 -36.32 -5.83
CA THR A 349 -11.24 -35.80 -6.86
C THR A 349 -11.63 -34.34 -6.68
N GLY A 350 -11.41 -33.75 -5.49
CA GLY A 350 -11.75 -32.36 -5.20
C GLY A 350 -13.25 -32.09 -5.09
N GLU A 351 -14.09 -33.12 -5.05
CA GLU A 351 -15.52 -33.00 -4.75
C GLU A 351 -15.77 -33.14 -3.23
N SER A 352 -16.49 -32.17 -2.67
CA SER A 352 -16.95 -32.21 -1.28
C SER A 352 -18.36 -32.83 -1.22
N THR A 353 -18.51 -33.94 -0.51
CA THR A 353 -19.82 -34.60 -0.34
C THR A 353 -20.42 -34.19 0.99
N ILE A 354 -21.68 -33.76 1.00
CA ILE A 354 -22.41 -33.38 2.21
C ILE A 354 -23.36 -34.52 2.58
N GLU A 355 -23.02 -35.28 3.62
CA GLU A 355 -23.93 -36.28 4.20
C GLU A 355 -24.71 -35.70 5.38
N PHE A 356 -26.03 -35.88 5.36
CA PHE A 356 -26.94 -35.48 6.43
C PHE A 356 -27.25 -36.71 7.29
N SER A 357 -26.63 -36.85 8.46
CA SER A 357 -26.93 -37.98 9.35
C SER A 357 -28.30 -37.75 10.00
N ARG A 358 -29.32 -38.48 9.53
CA ARG A 358 -30.65 -38.46 10.15
C ARG A 358 -30.63 -39.38 11.37
N GLN A 359 -30.49 -38.81 12.56
CA GLN A 359 -30.57 -39.55 13.82
C GLN A 359 -31.99 -40.10 13.97
N TYR A 360 -32.16 -41.40 13.70
CA TYR A 360 -33.40 -42.13 13.96
C TYR A 360 -33.37 -42.52 15.44
N ASP A 361 -34.20 -41.90 16.27
CA ASP A 361 -34.46 -42.38 17.63
C ASP A 361 -35.10 -43.78 17.53
N SER A 362 -34.32 -44.80 17.84
CA SER A 362 -34.79 -46.16 18.06
C SER A 362 -34.60 -46.54 19.52
N ASP A 363 -35.34 -45.91 20.42
CA ASP A 363 -35.53 -46.41 21.78
C ASP A 363 -37.02 -46.67 22.03
N ALA A 364 -37.46 -47.82 21.54
CA ALA A 364 -38.58 -48.56 22.09
C ALA A 364 -38.01 -49.85 22.70
N GLY A 365 -38.00 -49.96 24.03
CA GLY A 365 -37.67 -51.23 24.69
C GLY A 365 -37.23 -51.17 26.15
N ALA A 366 -38.14 -50.80 27.06
CA ALA A 366 -38.32 -51.45 28.38
C ALA A 366 -39.70 -51.07 28.95
#